data_AF-A0A8K0LHK3-F1
#
_entry.id   AF-A0A8K0LHK3-F1
#
_cell.length_a   1.000
_cell.length_b   1.000
_cell.length_c   1.000
_cell.angle_alpha   90.00
_cell.angle_beta   90.00
_cell.angle_gamma   90.00
#
_symmetry.space_group_name_H-M   'P 1'
#
loop_
_entity.id
_entity.type
_entity.pdbx_description
1 polymer ?
#
loop_
_entity_poly.entity_id
_entity_poly.type
_entity_poly.pdbx_seq_one_letter_code
_entity_poly.pdbx_strand_id
1 'polypeptide(L)'
;MPRSSNAKRALFLPGLHLNPGQVFSSQAVAERMYGLLVGNEVHQGGDKHLGEVQKRVAKILFAIFDICVARVPMFLGLSDPALAWQVVAGAVAEQCNCTNATTDISELVTVFADARRSFLNRPHDVMPVAGVGSSLTAIIDRWLEATAESNWASSSQQTTTTTAAINTTLASRPVSSAPPALDKLFAGVNLIDTQVSGREADDTHDWPPSHLATTMAGFLVHPGLREQLRGVCWDNKGIMPGLPTDRSDPFRVRLFLGWVASAYTPPPGHHHDQQMRQAYGIDSGRPLALYMAPIAFFNNGERQGWYQDSGCQSKLFGHLDGFLSFAADAFATGGKRTVLGLMTPFFATQQEARALQKSHMRRFGMAVMLRAVERQGVTGLQAAFFCPWDKHPSIKKTWRPYEWNVLLWKEKVLGAVEKWAAGCGMPVHEGYMGGSTTAWKGKDHDSVEMCAGWLWRAMEKPEKTLPSFLEEDNYEWEECLFNKVESWMRAEEEHGGDEMDVDQDM
;
A
#
# COMPACT_ATOMS: atom_id res chain seq x y z
N MET A 1 19.37 -37.27 -19.12
CA MET A 1 18.64 -37.95 -18.03
C MET A 1 19.68 -38.61 -17.15
N PRO A 2 19.87 -38.21 -15.87
CA PRO A 2 18.92 -38.41 -14.76
C PRO A 2 18.85 -37.20 -13.81
N ARG A 3 17.76 -36.41 -13.78
CA ARG A 3 17.74 -35.14 -12.99
C ARG A 3 16.43 -34.74 -12.28
N SER A 4 15.37 -35.56 -12.26
CA SER A 4 14.05 -35.13 -11.75
C SER A 4 13.41 -35.97 -10.64
N SER A 5 13.99 -37.09 -10.22
CA SER A 5 13.36 -38.00 -9.23
C SER A 5 13.16 -37.32 -7.87
N ASN A 6 14.22 -36.76 -7.28
CA ASN A 6 14.17 -36.28 -5.90
C ASN A 6 13.46 -34.92 -5.77
N ALA A 7 13.61 -34.02 -6.75
CA ALA A 7 12.87 -32.76 -6.80
C ALA A 7 11.36 -32.98 -6.93
N LYS A 8 10.94 -33.96 -7.76
CA LYS A 8 9.52 -34.35 -7.86
C LYS A 8 9.05 -34.98 -6.56
N ARG A 9 9.81 -35.92 -5.97
CA ARG A 9 9.50 -36.56 -4.68
C ARG A 9 9.33 -35.56 -3.53
N ALA A 10 10.06 -34.43 -3.57
CA ALA A 10 9.94 -33.37 -2.58
C ALA A 10 8.59 -32.61 -2.61
N LEU A 11 7.87 -32.64 -3.74
CA LEU A 11 6.55 -32.00 -3.86
C LEU A 11 5.40 -32.90 -3.38
N PHE A 12 5.63 -34.20 -3.19
CA PHE A 12 4.64 -35.12 -2.63
C PHE A 12 4.57 -34.91 -1.12
N LEU A 13 3.75 -33.93 -0.72
CA LEU A 13 3.49 -33.59 0.67
C LEU A 13 2.25 -34.32 1.19
N PRO A 14 2.18 -34.63 2.50
CA PRO A 14 1.00 -35.24 3.11
C PRO A 14 -0.28 -34.43 2.85
N GLY A 15 -1.35 -35.10 2.43
CA GLY A 15 -2.66 -34.47 2.18
C GLY A 15 -2.81 -33.74 0.84
N LEU A 16 -1.86 -33.91 -0.08
CA LEU A 16 -1.90 -33.40 -1.46
C LEU A 16 -1.71 -34.55 -2.44
N HIS A 17 -2.55 -34.60 -3.49
CA HIS A 17 -2.46 -35.61 -4.54
C HIS A 17 -2.16 -34.95 -5.90
N LEU A 18 -0.90 -34.95 -6.30
CA LEU A 18 -0.47 -34.47 -7.61
C LEU A 18 -0.72 -35.55 -8.67
N ASN A 19 -1.35 -35.18 -9.78
CA ASN A 19 -1.59 -36.09 -10.89
C ASN A 19 -0.26 -36.60 -11.48
N PRO A 20 -0.20 -37.87 -11.93
CA PRO A 20 0.99 -38.40 -12.58
C PRO A 20 1.24 -37.67 -13.90
N GLY A 21 2.46 -37.14 -14.08
CA GLY A 21 2.85 -36.45 -15.32
C GLY A 21 3.73 -35.22 -15.11
N GLN A 22 3.58 -34.27 -16.03
CA GLN A 22 4.19 -32.95 -15.92
C GLN A 22 3.33 -32.11 -14.97
N VAL A 23 3.94 -31.62 -13.87
CA VAL A 23 3.24 -30.89 -12.81
C VAL A 23 2.95 -29.43 -13.21
N PHE A 24 3.82 -28.85 -14.05
CA PHE A 24 3.74 -27.45 -14.50
C PHE A 24 3.58 -27.40 -16.02
N SER A 25 3.05 -26.29 -16.53
CA SER A 25 2.73 -26.03 -17.95
C SER A 25 3.93 -26.18 -18.89
N SER A 26 5.13 -25.81 -18.44
CA SER A 26 6.36 -25.92 -19.21
C SER A 26 7.56 -26.35 -18.37
N GLN A 27 8.61 -26.84 -19.03
CA GLN A 27 9.87 -27.17 -18.36
C GLN A 27 10.52 -25.93 -17.74
N ALA A 28 10.44 -24.77 -18.39
CA ALA A 28 11.02 -23.53 -17.87
C ALA A 28 10.32 -23.05 -16.59
N VAL A 29 8.98 -23.15 -16.53
CA VAL A 29 8.21 -22.86 -15.30
C VAL A 29 8.58 -23.87 -14.21
N ALA A 30 8.67 -25.16 -14.56
CA ALA A 30 9.05 -26.19 -13.61
C ALA A 30 10.42 -25.92 -12.98
N GLU A 31 11.43 -25.56 -13.78
CA GLU A 31 12.78 -25.25 -13.28
C GLU A 31 12.79 -24.06 -12.31
N ARG A 32 12.05 -22.98 -12.61
CA ARG A 32 11.90 -21.84 -11.71
C ARG A 32 11.16 -22.20 -10.42
N MET A 33 10.09 -22.99 -10.52
CA MET A 33 9.32 -23.47 -9.36
C MET A 33 10.12 -24.40 -8.47
N TYR A 34 10.88 -25.33 -9.04
CA TYR A 34 11.79 -26.18 -8.27
C TYR A 34 12.91 -25.34 -7.63
N GLY A 35 13.45 -24.34 -8.35
CA GLY A 35 14.41 -23.40 -7.79
C GLY A 35 13.85 -22.65 -6.57
N LEU A 36 12.62 -22.16 -6.65
CA LEU A 36 11.92 -21.49 -5.55
C LEU A 36 11.71 -22.43 -4.34
N LEU A 37 11.06 -23.58 -4.57
CA LEU A 37 10.56 -24.44 -3.51
C LEU A 37 11.66 -25.29 -2.87
N VAL A 38 12.57 -25.78 -3.70
CA VAL A 38 13.57 -26.79 -3.33
C VAL A 38 14.95 -26.16 -3.10
N GLY A 39 15.27 -25.06 -3.82
CA GLY A 39 16.57 -24.40 -3.79
C GLY A 39 17.64 -25.12 -4.62
N ASN A 40 18.85 -24.56 -4.67
CA ASN A 40 19.97 -25.08 -5.49
C ASN A 40 20.60 -26.39 -4.96
N GLU A 41 20.22 -26.86 -3.76
CA GLU A 41 20.94 -27.90 -3.01
C GLU A 41 20.40 -29.34 -3.21
N VAL A 42 19.70 -29.62 -4.31
CA VAL A 42 19.03 -30.92 -4.53
C VAL A 42 20.00 -32.09 -4.76
N HIS A 43 21.30 -31.84 -4.87
CA HIS A 43 22.20 -32.75 -5.58
C HIS A 43 22.95 -33.78 -4.70
N GLN A 44 22.80 -33.81 -3.36
CA GLN A 44 23.75 -34.60 -2.55
C GLN A 44 23.22 -35.38 -1.32
N GLY A 45 21.92 -35.58 -1.10
CA GLY A 45 21.43 -36.21 0.15
C GLY A 45 20.52 -37.43 0.00
N GLY A 46 20.68 -38.43 0.87
CA GLY A 46 19.77 -39.58 1.05
C GLY A 46 18.41 -39.22 1.69
N ASP A 47 17.62 -40.19 2.14
CA ASP A 47 16.22 -39.97 2.58
C ASP A 47 16.02 -38.93 3.69
N LYS A 48 17.02 -38.71 4.57
CA LYS A 48 16.97 -37.63 5.58
C LYS A 48 16.93 -36.23 4.95
N HIS A 49 17.64 -36.02 3.84
CA HIS A 49 17.64 -34.78 3.07
C HIS A 49 16.28 -34.53 2.41
N LEU A 50 15.62 -35.59 1.94
CA LEU A 50 14.28 -35.48 1.34
C LEU A 50 13.25 -34.94 2.35
N GLY A 51 13.30 -35.40 3.61
CA GLY A 51 12.41 -34.92 4.66
C GLY A 51 12.63 -33.43 5.02
N GLU A 52 13.88 -32.96 5.03
CA GLU A 52 14.20 -31.54 5.25
C GLU A 52 13.74 -30.66 4.09
N VAL A 53 13.96 -31.12 2.86
CA VAL A 53 13.47 -30.46 1.66
C VAL A 53 11.94 -30.39 1.65
N GLN A 54 11.24 -31.47 1.98
CA GLN A 54 9.77 -31.46 2.09
C GLN A 54 9.27 -30.45 3.15
N LYS A 55 9.93 -30.33 4.30
CA LYS A 55 9.61 -29.32 5.32
C LYS A 55 9.80 -27.90 4.78
N ARG A 56 10.88 -27.64 4.03
CA ARG A 56 11.13 -26.34 3.39
C ARG A 56 10.05 -26.01 2.36
N VAL A 57 9.74 -26.96 1.46
CA VAL A 57 8.67 -26.80 0.46
C VAL A 57 7.36 -26.48 1.15
N ALA A 58 6.99 -27.22 2.19
CA ALA A 58 5.76 -26.98 2.94
C ALA A 58 5.72 -25.60 3.60
N LYS A 59 6.84 -25.12 4.15
CA LYS A 59 6.95 -23.79 4.75
C LYS A 59 6.77 -22.67 3.72
N ILE A 60 7.39 -22.80 2.53
CA ILE A 60 7.28 -21.81 1.46
C ILE A 60 5.85 -21.79 0.90
N LEU A 61 5.27 -22.96 0.62
CA LEU A 61 3.87 -23.06 0.17
C LEU A 61 2.92 -22.48 1.22
N PHE A 62 3.15 -22.74 2.50
CA PHE A 62 2.34 -22.16 3.57
C PHE A 62 2.37 -20.63 3.52
N ALA A 63 3.57 -20.03 3.40
CA ALA A 63 3.70 -18.58 3.30
C ALA A 63 2.97 -18.01 2.07
N ILE A 64 3.08 -18.67 0.91
CA ILE A 64 2.39 -18.24 -0.32
C ILE A 64 0.88 -18.32 -0.15
N PHE A 65 0.34 -19.43 0.37
CA PHE A 65 -1.09 -19.58 0.60
C PHE A 65 -1.61 -18.63 1.70
N ASP A 66 -0.82 -18.36 2.74
CA ASP A 66 -1.16 -17.37 3.77
C ASP A 66 -1.30 -15.96 3.18
N ILE A 67 -0.38 -15.57 2.29
CA ILE A 67 -0.50 -14.32 1.51
C ILE A 67 -1.78 -14.34 0.66
N CYS A 68 -2.06 -15.44 -0.04
CA CYS A 68 -3.26 -15.54 -0.89
C CYS A 68 -4.55 -15.41 -0.06
N VAL A 69 -4.65 -16.14 1.05
CA VAL A 69 -5.80 -16.09 1.98
C VAL A 69 -5.96 -14.68 2.55
N ALA A 70 -4.87 -14.02 2.97
CA ALA A 70 -4.90 -12.64 3.45
C ALA A 70 -5.37 -11.63 2.38
N ARG A 71 -5.28 -12.01 1.10
CA ARG A 71 -5.69 -11.20 -0.06
C ARG A 71 -6.97 -11.70 -0.74
N VAL A 72 -7.69 -12.66 -0.18
CA VAL A 72 -9.01 -13.09 -0.69
C VAL A 72 -9.95 -11.90 -1.00
N PRO A 73 -10.09 -10.88 -0.12
CA PRO A 73 -10.96 -9.74 -0.44
C PRO A 73 -10.54 -8.97 -1.70
N MET A 74 -9.26 -9.03 -2.08
CA MET A 74 -8.74 -8.43 -3.31
C MET A 74 -9.14 -9.25 -4.54
N PHE A 75 -9.04 -10.58 -4.47
CA PHE A 75 -9.50 -11.46 -5.55
C PHE A 75 -11.01 -11.36 -5.78
N LEU A 76 -11.79 -11.23 -4.72
CA LEU A 76 -13.25 -11.04 -4.81
C LEU A 76 -13.63 -9.61 -5.25
N GLY A 77 -12.77 -8.63 -4.98
CA GLY A 77 -13.06 -7.22 -5.20
C GLY A 77 -12.65 -6.71 -6.58
N LEU A 78 -11.67 -7.33 -7.25
CA LEU A 78 -11.15 -6.86 -8.54
C LEU A 78 -11.84 -7.57 -9.70
N SER A 79 -12.24 -6.80 -10.73
CA SER A 79 -12.79 -7.36 -11.97
C SER A 79 -11.73 -8.08 -12.82
N ASP A 80 -10.45 -7.73 -12.63
CA ASP A 80 -9.31 -8.39 -13.29
C ASP A 80 -8.48 -9.17 -12.27
N PRO A 81 -8.50 -10.52 -12.31
CA PRO A 81 -7.71 -11.36 -11.40
C PRO A 81 -6.19 -11.23 -11.63
N ALA A 82 -5.74 -10.75 -12.80
CA ALA A 82 -4.31 -10.57 -13.07
C ALA A 82 -3.69 -9.52 -12.15
N LEU A 83 -4.43 -8.47 -11.81
CA LEU A 83 -4.00 -7.44 -10.87
C LEU A 83 -3.85 -7.96 -9.44
N ALA A 84 -4.76 -8.84 -9.00
CA ALA A 84 -4.66 -9.49 -7.70
C ALA A 84 -3.39 -10.35 -7.63
N TRP A 85 -3.10 -11.10 -8.69
CA TRP A 85 -1.90 -11.92 -8.77
C TRP A 85 -0.60 -11.10 -8.78
N GLN A 86 -0.57 -9.92 -9.41
CA GLN A 86 0.60 -9.04 -9.37
C GLN A 86 0.93 -8.60 -7.95
N VAL A 87 -0.09 -8.22 -7.16
CA VAL A 87 0.09 -7.83 -5.76
C VAL A 87 0.56 -9.01 -4.91
N VAL A 88 0.00 -10.20 -5.14
CA VAL A 88 0.46 -11.43 -4.48
C VAL A 88 1.91 -11.74 -4.85
N ALA A 89 2.29 -11.63 -6.13
CA ALA A 89 3.66 -11.87 -6.58
C ALA A 89 4.65 -10.88 -5.94
N GLY A 90 4.30 -9.60 -5.81
CA GLY A 90 5.11 -8.61 -5.10
C GLY A 90 5.31 -8.96 -3.62
N ALA A 91 4.23 -9.34 -2.92
CA ALA A 91 4.30 -9.76 -1.52
C ALA A 91 5.11 -11.05 -1.32
N VAL A 92 4.98 -12.01 -2.25
CA VAL A 92 5.79 -13.24 -2.25
C VAL A 92 7.26 -12.93 -2.49
N ALA A 93 7.57 -12.00 -3.40
CA ALA A 93 8.94 -11.60 -3.67
C ALA A 93 9.62 -11.00 -2.43
N GLU A 94 8.89 -10.13 -1.70
CA GLU A 94 9.36 -9.54 -0.46
C GLU A 94 9.53 -10.59 0.65
N GLN A 95 8.54 -11.46 0.86
CA GLN A 95 8.52 -12.39 1.99
C GLN A 95 9.38 -13.66 1.78
N CYS A 96 9.52 -14.11 0.53
CA CYS A 96 10.27 -15.33 0.19
C CYS A 96 11.63 -15.04 -0.48
N ASN A 97 12.00 -13.76 -0.64
CA ASN A 97 13.24 -13.32 -1.28
C ASN A 97 13.45 -13.98 -2.67
N CYS A 98 12.42 -13.91 -3.52
CA CYS A 98 12.43 -14.57 -4.83
C CYS A 98 11.83 -13.68 -5.94
N THR A 99 12.40 -13.73 -7.13
CA THR A 99 11.89 -13.00 -8.31
C THR A 99 11.15 -13.96 -9.24
N ASN A 100 9.89 -14.26 -8.94
CA ASN A 100 9.04 -15.07 -9.82
C ASN A 100 8.04 -14.20 -10.56
N ALA A 101 7.72 -14.58 -11.80
CA ALA A 101 6.70 -13.90 -12.57
C ALA A 101 5.31 -14.07 -11.92
N THR A 102 4.40 -13.14 -12.18
CA THR A 102 3.01 -13.23 -11.69
C THR A 102 2.32 -14.52 -12.12
N THR A 103 2.53 -14.94 -13.37
CA THR A 103 1.98 -16.17 -13.96
C THR A 103 2.48 -17.42 -13.25
N ASP A 104 3.75 -17.39 -12.84
CA ASP A 104 4.44 -18.49 -12.18
C ASP A 104 3.84 -18.75 -10.77
N ILE A 105 3.57 -17.69 -10.00
CA ILE A 105 2.91 -17.80 -8.69
C ILE A 105 1.45 -18.25 -8.80
N SER A 106 0.71 -17.72 -9.77
CA SER A 106 -0.68 -18.12 -10.03
C SER A 106 -0.78 -19.61 -10.39
N GLU A 107 0.11 -20.08 -11.27
CA GLU A 107 0.18 -21.48 -11.66
C GLU A 107 0.52 -22.38 -10.47
N LEU A 108 1.50 -21.97 -9.65
CA LEU A 108 1.88 -22.70 -8.45
C LEU A 108 0.70 -22.90 -7.48
N VAL A 109 -0.02 -21.81 -7.16
CA VAL A 109 -1.17 -21.88 -6.26
C VAL A 109 -2.27 -22.76 -6.84
N THR A 110 -2.51 -22.66 -8.15
CA THR A 110 -3.51 -23.46 -8.87
C THR A 110 -3.17 -24.95 -8.79
N VAL A 111 -1.92 -25.34 -9.11
CA VAL A 111 -1.47 -26.73 -9.07
C VAL A 111 -1.65 -27.36 -7.68
N PHE A 112 -1.29 -26.64 -6.62
CA PHE A 112 -1.40 -27.16 -5.25
C PHE A 112 -2.84 -27.14 -4.71
N ALA A 113 -3.65 -26.16 -5.12
CA ALA A 113 -5.09 -26.14 -4.83
C ALA A 113 -5.81 -27.32 -5.49
N ASP A 114 -5.49 -27.62 -6.75
CA ASP A 114 -6.04 -28.77 -7.48
C ASP A 114 -5.53 -30.11 -6.94
N ALA A 115 -4.28 -30.17 -6.49
CA ALA A 115 -3.75 -31.34 -5.79
C ALA A 115 -4.50 -31.61 -4.48
N ARG A 116 -4.89 -30.55 -3.76
CA ARG A 116 -5.71 -30.65 -2.55
C ARG A 116 -7.14 -31.09 -2.88
N ARG A 117 -7.77 -30.50 -3.89
CA ARG A 117 -9.11 -30.94 -4.38
C ARG A 117 -9.10 -32.41 -4.79
N SER A 118 -8.07 -32.85 -5.51
CA SER A 118 -7.91 -34.24 -5.97
C SER A 118 -7.78 -35.21 -4.79
N PHE A 119 -7.08 -34.81 -3.73
CA PHE A 119 -7.01 -35.57 -2.49
C PHE A 119 -8.37 -35.65 -1.77
N LEU A 120 -9.08 -34.51 -1.65
CA LEU A 120 -10.41 -34.46 -1.02
C LEU A 120 -11.46 -35.31 -1.77
N ASN A 121 -11.38 -35.37 -3.10
CA ASN A 121 -12.29 -36.15 -3.94
C ASN A 121 -11.97 -37.65 -3.96
N ARG A 122 -10.75 -38.07 -3.60
CA ARG A 122 -10.31 -39.48 -3.58
C ARG A 122 -9.44 -39.77 -2.34
N PRO A 123 -10.02 -39.76 -1.13
CA PRO A 123 -9.25 -39.91 0.10
C PRO A 123 -8.71 -41.34 0.32
N HIS A 124 -9.14 -42.35 -0.45
CA HIS A 124 -8.92 -43.77 -0.16
C HIS A 124 -7.75 -44.45 -0.92
N ASP A 125 -7.09 -43.79 -1.87
CA ASP A 125 -6.06 -44.44 -2.72
C ASP A 125 -4.61 -44.34 -2.18
N VAL A 126 -4.37 -43.63 -1.07
CA VAL A 126 -3.02 -43.50 -0.47
C VAL A 126 -3.12 -43.58 1.06
N MET A 127 -2.32 -44.46 1.68
CA MET A 127 -2.31 -44.67 3.13
C MET A 127 -2.17 -43.36 3.91
N PRO A 128 -2.92 -43.20 5.03
CA PRO A 128 -2.80 -42.05 5.90
C PRO A 128 -1.47 -42.16 6.65
N VAL A 129 -0.44 -41.42 6.25
CA VAL A 129 0.68 -41.13 7.14
C VAL A 129 0.11 -40.25 8.26
N ALA A 130 0.06 -40.81 9.47
CA ALA A 130 -0.51 -40.19 10.66
C ALA A 130 -0.04 -38.72 10.81
N GLY A 131 -1.01 -37.81 10.79
CA GLY A 131 -0.78 -36.37 10.83
C GLY A 131 -2.01 -35.62 10.32
N VAL A 132 -3.11 -35.75 11.07
CA VAL A 132 -4.33 -34.94 10.93
C VAL A 132 -3.96 -33.47 10.71
N GLY A 133 -4.34 -32.92 9.55
CA GLY A 133 -4.28 -31.49 9.21
C GLY A 133 -2.92 -30.82 9.42
N SER A 134 -1.96 -31.02 8.52
CA SER A 134 -0.80 -30.12 8.48
C SER A 134 -1.28 -28.67 8.32
N SER A 135 -0.59 -27.71 8.94
CA SER A 135 -0.91 -26.27 8.82
C SER A 135 -1.03 -25.82 7.36
N LEU A 136 -0.27 -26.46 6.45
CA LEU A 136 -0.36 -26.28 5.01
C LEU A 136 -1.71 -26.69 4.43
N THR A 137 -2.18 -27.92 4.72
CA THR A 137 -3.49 -28.37 4.20
C THR A 137 -4.63 -27.50 4.69
N ALA A 138 -4.57 -27.02 5.94
CA ALA A 138 -5.60 -26.14 6.50
C ALA A 138 -5.63 -24.76 5.82
N ILE A 139 -4.47 -24.17 5.47
CA ILE A 139 -4.46 -22.89 4.76
C ILE A 139 -4.90 -23.03 3.30
N ILE A 140 -4.60 -24.16 2.65
CA ILE A 140 -5.10 -24.46 1.30
C ILE A 140 -6.63 -24.66 1.32
N ASP A 141 -7.15 -25.37 2.32
CA ASP A 141 -8.61 -25.57 2.47
C ASP A 141 -9.32 -24.21 2.66
N ARG A 142 -8.78 -23.30 3.49
CA ARG A 142 -9.31 -21.94 3.63
C ARG A 142 -9.30 -21.15 2.32
N TRP A 143 -8.25 -21.29 1.52
CA TRP A 143 -8.19 -20.67 0.19
C TRP A 143 -9.25 -21.23 -0.75
N LEU A 144 -9.43 -22.55 -0.74
CA LEU A 144 -10.45 -23.22 -1.55
C LEU A 144 -11.87 -22.81 -1.16
N GLU A 145 -12.18 -22.74 0.14
CA GLU A 145 -13.46 -22.26 0.66
C GLU A 145 -13.72 -20.81 0.23
N ALA A 146 -12.76 -19.93 0.46
CA ALA A 146 -12.85 -18.52 0.13
C ALA A 146 -13.03 -18.23 -1.38
N THR A 147 -12.52 -19.10 -2.24
CA THR A 147 -12.62 -18.95 -3.71
C THR A 147 -13.78 -19.75 -4.32
N ALA A 148 -14.29 -20.77 -3.63
CA ALA A 148 -15.48 -21.50 -4.05
C ALA A 148 -16.76 -20.65 -3.96
N GLU A 149 -16.87 -19.77 -2.95
CA GLU A 149 -17.99 -18.85 -2.78
C GLU A 149 -18.11 -17.82 -3.93
N SER A 150 -17.02 -17.50 -4.63
CA SER A 150 -17.04 -16.55 -5.76
C SER A 150 -17.53 -17.18 -7.07
N ASN A 151 -17.31 -18.47 -7.28
CA ASN A 151 -17.72 -19.15 -8.52
C ASN A 151 -19.25 -19.29 -8.65
N TRP A 152 -20.01 -19.13 -7.56
CA TRP A 152 -21.48 -19.07 -7.62
C TRP A 152 -22.03 -17.71 -8.06
N ALA A 153 -21.24 -16.63 -7.94
CA ALA A 153 -21.63 -15.31 -8.44
C ALA A 153 -21.29 -15.11 -9.93
N SER A 154 -20.38 -15.91 -10.49
CA SER A 154 -19.93 -15.81 -11.88
C SER A 154 -20.50 -16.87 -12.83
N SER A 155 -21.29 -17.84 -12.34
CA SER A 155 -21.91 -18.89 -13.16
C SER A 155 -23.28 -18.54 -13.76
N SER A 156 -23.78 -17.31 -13.59
CA SER A 156 -25.10 -16.89 -14.10
C SER A 156 -25.07 -15.91 -15.28
N GLN A 157 -23.93 -15.75 -15.97
CA GLN A 157 -23.87 -15.01 -17.23
C GLN A 157 -23.03 -15.74 -18.29
N GLN A 158 -23.63 -16.70 -18.98
CA GLN A 158 -23.51 -16.85 -20.43
C GLN A 158 -24.46 -17.92 -21.00
N THR A 159 -25.35 -17.48 -21.91
CA THR A 159 -26.20 -18.23 -22.87
C THR A 159 -27.36 -19.02 -22.26
N THR A 160 -28.64 -18.85 -22.61
CA THR A 160 -29.27 -18.57 -23.91
C THR A 160 -30.59 -17.80 -23.78
N THR A 161 -30.86 -16.97 -24.78
CA THR A 161 -32.17 -16.46 -25.20
C THR A 161 -33.22 -17.57 -25.27
N THR A 162 -34.29 -17.50 -24.47
CA THR A 162 -35.67 -17.76 -24.95
C THR A 162 -36.70 -17.18 -23.98
N THR A 163 -37.65 -16.50 -24.60
CA THR A 163 -38.86 -15.86 -24.08
C THR A 163 -39.71 -16.82 -23.23
N ALA A 164 -40.08 -16.41 -22.01
CA ALA A 164 -41.44 -16.58 -21.47
C ALA A 164 -41.57 -15.86 -20.11
N ALA A 165 -42.50 -14.91 -20.06
CA ALA A 165 -43.02 -14.34 -18.83
C ALA A 165 -43.62 -15.42 -17.92
N ILE A 166 -43.50 -15.24 -16.61
CA ILE A 166 -44.55 -15.48 -15.61
C ILE A 166 -44.19 -14.69 -14.34
N ASN A 167 -45.08 -13.75 -13.99
CA ASN A 167 -45.18 -13.15 -12.67
C ASN A 167 -45.42 -14.22 -11.62
N THR A 168 -44.69 -14.23 -10.49
CA THR A 168 -45.30 -14.61 -9.22
C THR A 168 -44.58 -14.02 -8.01
N THR A 169 -45.42 -13.58 -7.09
CA THR A 169 -45.29 -12.87 -5.83
C THR A 169 -44.47 -13.57 -4.73
N LEU A 170 -43.83 -12.72 -3.91
CA LEU A 170 -43.74 -12.75 -2.44
C LEU A 170 -44.13 -14.08 -1.74
N ALA A 171 -43.18 -14.70 -1.04
CA ALA A 171 -43.44 -15.36 0.24
C ALA A 171 -42.15 -15.53 1.04
N SER A 172 -42.18 -14.96 2.24
CA SER A 172 -41.26 -15.12 3.36
C SER A 172 -41.19 -16.55 3.89
N ARG A 173 -40.01 -17.00 4.33
CA ARG A 173 -39.90 -17.84 5.53
C ARG A 173 -38.48 -17.86 6.14
N PRO A 174 -38.35 -17.89 7.48
CA PRO A 174 -37.08 -17.79 8.22
C PRO A 174 -36.63 -19.14 8.83
N VAL A 175 -35.32 -19.41 8.95
CA VAL A 175 -34.68 -20.37 9.90
C VAL A 175 -33.17 -20.02 9.95
N SER A 176 -32.66 -19.38 11.01
CA SER A 176 -32.10 -19.92 12.27
C SER A 176 -30.59 -20.23 12.25
N SER A 177 -29.88 -19.46 13.09
CA SER A 177 -28.72 -19.83 13.93
C SER A 177 -27.44 -20.41 13.31
N ALA A 178 -26.45 -19.54 13.12
CA ALA A 178 -25.01 -19.83 13.08
C ALA A 178 -24.27 -18.86 14.05
N PRO A 179 -23.07 -19.19 14.57
CA PRO A 179 -22.56 -18.68 15.86
C PRO A 179 -22.04 -17.24 15.80
N PRO A 180 -22.14 -16.45 16.90
CA PRO A 180 -21.74 -15.05 16.92
C PRO A 180 -20.25 -14.93 17.27
N ALA A 181 -19.36 -14.74 16.29
CA ALA A 181 -17.95 -14.53 16.59
C ALA A 181 -17.14 -13.59 15.67
N LEU A 182 -17.71 -13.02 14.60
CA LEU A 182 -16.97 -12.09 13.72
C LEU A 182 -17.52 -10.66 13.70
N ASP A 183 -18.80 -10.45 14.02
CA ASP A 183 -19.38 -9.09 14.06
C ASP A 183 -18.83 -8.22 15.20
N LYS A 184 -18.28 -8.84 16.25
CA LYS A 184 -17.69 -8.12 17.39
C LYS A 184 -16.26 -7.59 17.13
N LEU A 185 -15.65 -7.90 15.98
CA LEU A 185 -14.35 -7.32 15.58
C LEU A 185 -14.49 -6.00 14.81
N PHE A 186 -15.70 -5.67 14.33
CA PHE A 186 -15.99 -4.45 13.58
C PHE A 186 -17.03 -3.53 14.25
N ALA A 187 -17.71 -3.98 15.31
CA ALA A 187 -18.72 -3.22 16.05
C ALA A 187 -18.19 -2.05 16.92
N GLY A 188 -16.93 -1.63 16.72
CA GLY A 188 -16.31 -0.55 17.50
C GLY A 188 -16.19 0.79 16.79
N VAL A 189 -16.61 0.90 15.53
CA VAL A 189 -16.60 2.16 14.79
C VAL A 189 -18.03 2.66 14.71
N ASN A 190 -18.41 3.56 15.62
CA ASN A 190 -19.56 4.42 15.40
C ASN A 190 -19.30 5.22 14.11
N LEU A 191 -19.76 4.68 12.99
CA LEU A 191 -19.92 5.41 11.74
C LEU A 191 -20.81 6.60 12.06
N ILE A 192 -20.25 7.80 11.93
CA ILE A 192 -21.04 9.02 11.98
C ILE A 192 -22.05 8.88 10.85
N ASP A 193 -23.31 8.79 11.25
CA ASP A 193 -24.50 8.74 10.41
C ASP A 193 -24.56 10.03 9.59
N THR A 194 -23.86 10.04 8.47
CA THR A 194 -23.91 11.12 7.49
C THR A 194 -24.87 10.62 6.43
N GLN A 195 -26.10 11.13 6.49
CA GLN A 195 -27.19 10.77 5.59
C GLN A 195 -26.70 10.74 4.14
N VAL A 196 -26.56 9.53 3.60
CA VAL A 196 -26.44 9.29 2.17
C VAL A 196 -27.83 9.49 1.60
N SER A 197 -28.17 10.74 1.27
CA SER A 197 -29.30 11.02 0.39
C SER A 197 -29.01 10.36 -0.94
N GLY A 198 -29.81 9.33 -1.25
CA GLY A 198 -29.72 8.52 -2.43
C GLY A 198 -29.67 9.38 -3.69
N ARG A 199 -28.58 9.21 -4.44
CA ARG A 199 -28.57 9.40 -5.87
C ARG A 199 -28.12 8.07 -6.42
N GLU A 200 -29.02 7.41 -7.17
CA GLU A 200 -28.68 6.23 -7.96
C GLU A 200 -27.46 6.61 -8.81
N ALA A 201 -26.29 6.16 -8.38
CA ALA A 201 -25.06 6.31 -9.15
C ALA A 201 -25.22 5.35 -10.32
N ASP A 202 -25.41 5.95 -11.50
CA ASP A 202 -25.35 5.29 -12.79
C ASP A 202 -24.13 4.33 -12.78
N ASP A 203 -24.35 3.05 -13.07
CA ASP A 203 -23.39 1.95 -12.92
C ASP A 203 -22.25 2.00 -13.98
N THR A 204 -22.01 3.19 -14.54
CA THR A 204 -21.20 3.47 -15.73
C THR A 204 -19.82 4.02 -15.44
N HIS A 205 -19.44 4.21 -14.17
CA HIS A 205 -18.12 4.71 -13.81
C HIS A 205 -17.16 3.57 -13.43
N ASP A 206 -16.13 3.37 -14.26
CA ASP A 206 -14.99 2.48 -13.99
C ASP A 206 -14.42 2.76 -12.58
N TRP A 207 -14.53 1.77 -11.69
CA TRP A 207 -14.01 1.85 -10.32
C TRP A 207 -13.06 0.69 -9.99
N PRO A 208 -11.81 0.95 -9.52
CA PRO A 208 -11.20 2.26 -9.33
C PRO A 208 -11.05 3.03 -10.65
N PRO A 209 -10.89 4.37 -10.64
CA PRO A 209 -10.81 5.15 -11.86
C PRO A 209 -9.70 4.63 -12.77
N SER A 210 -10.04 4.27 -14.01
CA SER A 210 -9.15 3.58 -14.95
C SER A 210 -7.90 4.39 -15.34
N HIS A 211 -7.90 5.70 -15.08
CA HIS A 211 -6.74 6.58 -15.28
C HIS A 211 -5.73 6.57 -14.12
N LEU A 212 -6.07 6.00 -12.97
CA LEU A 212 -5.09 5.83 -11.89
C LEU A 212 -4.13 4.70 -12.27
N ALA A 213 -2.84 4.93 -12.06
CA ALA A 213 -1.83 3.89 -12.24
C ALA A 213 -2.15 2.66 -11.36
N THR A 214 -1.79 1.47 -11.81
CA THR A 214 -2.08 0.21 -11.10
C THR A 214 -1.59 0.23 -9.65
N THR A 215 -0.41 0.80 -9.41
CA THR A 215 0.16 0.98 -8.06
C THR A 215 -0.71 1.86 -7.17
N MET A 216 -1.32 2.90 -7.73
CA MET A 216 -2.27 3.79 -7.06
C MET A 216 -3.61 3.06 -6.81
N ALA A 217 -4.16 2.38 -7.83
CA ALA A 217 -5.41 1.63 -7.71
C ALA A 217 -5.37 0.58 -6.58
N GLY A 218 -4.20 -0.05 -6.36
CA GLY A 218 -3.99 -1.00 -5.25
C GLY A 218 -4.27 -0.44 -3.85
N PHE A 219 -4.13 0.87 -3.64
CA PHE A 219 -4.43 1.49 -2.34
C PHE A 219 -5.94 1.59 -2.05
N LEU A 220 -6.77 1.61 -3.10
CA LEU A 220 -8.23 1.79 -3.05
C LEU A 220 -9.00 0.48 -2.86
N VAL A 221 -8.32 -0.67 -2.86
CA VAL A 221 -8.93 -2.00 -2.75
C VAL A 221 -9.56 -2.27 -1.37
N HIS A 222 -9.23 -1.47 -0.35
CA HIS A 222 -9.84 -1.64 0.97
C HIS A 222 -11.36 -1.46 0.91
N PRO A 223 -12.18 -2.43 1.37
CA PRO A 223 -13.64 -2.42 1.17
C PRO A 223 -14.32 -1.11 1.60
N GLY A 224 -13.99 -0.63 2.81
CA GLY A 224 -14.57 0.64 3.30
C GLY A 224 -14.13 1.88 2.51
N LEU A 225 -12.93 1.88 1.91
CA LEU A 225 -12.49 2.99 1.05
C LEU A 225 -13.23 2.94 -0.28
N ARG A 226 -13.37 1.74 -0.85
CA ARG A 226 -14.14 1.52 -2.09
C ARG A 226 -15.56 2.02 -1.95
N GLU A 227 -16.23 1.69 -0.85
CA GLU A 227 -17.60 2.11 -0.60
C GLU A 227 -17.73 3.65 -0.54
N GLN A 228 -16.84 4.31 0.21
CA GLN A 228 -16.92 5.76 0.43
C GLN A 228 -16.38 6.60 -0.73
N LEU A 229 -15.50 6.04 -1.55
CA LEU A 229 -14.93 6.72 -2.70
C LEU A 229 -15.61 6.32 -4.02
N ARG A 230 -16.58 5.39 -4.01
CA ARG A 230 -17.24 4.93 -5.24
C ARG A 230 -17.75 6.12 -6.06
N GLY A 231 -17.31 6.21 -7.32
CA GLY A 231 -17.68 7.27 -8.24
C GLY A 231 -16.90 8.58 -8.08
N VAL A 232 -15.94 8.67 -7.15
CA VAL A 232 -15.07 9.84 -6.97
C VAL A 232 -13.95 9.83 -8.02
N CYS A 233 -13.98 10.73 -8.97
CA CYS A 233 -12.95 10.88 -10.00
C CYS A 233 -12.68 12.35 -10.28
N TRP A 234 -11.80 12.61 -11.26
CA TRP A 234 -11.50 13.95 -11.75
C TRP A 234 -12.76 14.76 -12.12
N ASP A 235 -13.70 14.15 -12.83
CA ASP A 235 -14.93 14.80 -13.31
C ASP A 235 -16.03 14.87 -12.24
N ASN A 236 -16.06 13.89 -11.33
CA ASN A 236 -17.00 13.82 -10.23
C ASN A 236 -16.23 13.72 -8.91
N LYS A 237 -15.87 14.87 -8.34
CA LYS A 237 -15.08 14.90 -7.10
C LYS A 237 -15.84 14.42 -5.87
N GLY A 238 -17.17 14.25 -5.95
CA GLY A 238 -17.99 13.88 -4.79
C GLY A 238 -17.83 14.85 -3.61
N ILE A 239 -18.09 14.35 -2.40
CA ILE A 239 -17.95 15.12 -1.16
C ILE A 239 -16.54 14.92 -0.62
N MET A 240 -15.82 16.03 -0.38
CA MET A 240 -14.50 16.01 0.26
C MET A 240 -14.61 15.48 1.70
N PRO A 241 -13.87 14.41 2.07
CA PRO A 241 -13.73 14.00 3.46
C PRO A 241 -13.14 15.15 4.29
N GLY A 242 -13.60 15.29 5.54
CA GLY A 242 -12.98 16.25 6.46
C GLY A 242 -11.48 16.00 6.60
N LEU A 243 -10.70 17.07 6.75
CA LEU A 243 -9.24 16.95 6.88
C LEU A 243 -8.88 16.09 8.09
N PRO A 244 -7.92 15.17 7.94
CA PRO A 244 -7.47 14.37 9.06
C PRO A 244 -6.70 15.23 10.06
N THR A 245 -6.87 14.91 11.33
CA THR A 245 -6.18 15.49 12.48
C THR A 245 -5.17 14.51 13.08
N ASP A 246 -4.37 14.97 14.02
CA ASP A 246 -3.39 14.19 14.78
C ASP A 246 -4.00 12.96 15.47
N ARG A 247 -5.30 13.02 15.78
CA ARG A 247 -6.12 11.98 16.42
C ARG A 247 -7.04 11.21 15.48
N SER A 248 -7.05 11.54 14.19
CA SER A 248 -7.96 10.86 13.25
C SER A 248 -7.63 9.37 13.13
N ASP A 249 -8.63 8.51 12.96
CA ASP A 249 -8.38 7.10 12.69
C ASP A 249 -7.54 6.94 11.39
N PRO A 250 -6.64 5.95 11.27
CA PRO A 250 -5.83 5.74 10.06
C PRO A 250 -6.67 5.59 8.79
N PHE A 251 -7.88 5.02 8.91
CA PHE A 251 -8.82 4.93 7.80
C PHE A 251 -9.21 6.31 7.28
N ARG A 252 -9.49 7.29 8.16
CA ARG A 252 -9.86 8.65 7.74
C ARG A 252 -8.74 9.35 7.00
N VAL A 253 -7.49 9.16 7.43
CA VAL A 253 -6.32 9.71 6.74
C VAL A 253 -6.21 9.11 5.34
N ARG A 254 -6.35 7.78 5.24
CA ARG A 254 -6.28 7.05 3.96
C ARG A 254 -7.44 7.40 3.02
N LEU A 255 -8.64 7.59 3.56
CA LEU A 255 -9.81 8.05 2.82
C LEU A 255 -9.58 9.43 2.21
N PHE A 256 -9.07 10.37 3.01
CA PHE A 256 -8.70 11.69 2.53
C PHE A 256 -7.65 11.62 1.41
N LEU A 257 -6.56 10.88 1.59
CA LEU A 257 -5.53 10.73 0.56
C LEU A 257 -6.06 10.08 -0.72
N GLY A 258 -6.90 9.05 -0.58
CA GLY A 258 -7.57 8.38 -1.70
C GLY A 258 -8.51 9.31 -2.46
N TRP A 259 -9.27 10.14 -1.73
CA TRP A 259 -10.11 11.18 -2.32
C TRP A 259 -9.27 12.21 -3.08
N VAL A 260 -8.21 12.77 -2.47
CA VAL A 260 -7.34 13.77 -3.11
C VAL A 260 -6.74 13.20 -4.40
N ALA A 261 -6.21 11.97 -4.35
CA ALA A 261 -5.64 11.33 -5.54
C ALA A 261 -6.69 11.15 -6.64
N SER A 262 -7.88 10.65 -6.31
CA SER A 262 -8.93 10.35 -7.30
C SER A 262 -9.57 11.62 -7.87
N ALA A 263 -9.76 12.66 -7.05
CA ALA A 263 -10.39 13.92 -7.44
C ALA A 263 -9.48 14.87 -8.23
N TYR A 264 -8.15 14.71 -8.11
CA TYR A 264 -7.18 15.66 -8.68
C TYR A 264 -6.12 15.02 -9.60
N THR A 265 -6.22 13.73 -9.89
CA THR A 265 -5.44 13.08 -10.96
C THR A 265 -6.28 13.06 -12.24
N PRO A 266 -5.93 13.82 -13.28
CA PRO A 266 -6.71 13.85 -14.52
C PRO A 266 -6.52 12.57 -15.33
N PRO A 267 -7.50 12.21 -16.18
CA PRO A 267 -7.33 11.16 -17.18
C PRO A 267 -6.33 11.59 -18.26
N PRO A 268 -5.57 10.65 -18.86
CA PRO A 268 -4.64 10.96 -19.94
C PRO A 268 -5.31 11.71 -21.09
N GLY A 269 -4.76 12.86 -21.47
CA GLY A 269 -5.22 13.61 -22.64
C GLY A 269 -6.38 14.58 -22.38
N HIS A 270 -6.75 14.81 -21.11
CA HIS A 270 -7.69 15.87 -20.75
C HIS A 270 -7.14 17.25 -21.15
N HIS A 271 -8.00 18.22 -21.52
CA HIS A 271 -7.56 19.56 -21.99
C HIS A 271 -6.61 20.30 -21.02
N HIS A 272 -6.70 20.00 -19.73
CA HIS A 272 -5.78 20.55 -18.73
C HIS A 272 -4.35 19.99 -18.89
N ASP A 273 -4.18 18.74 -19.33
CA ASP A 273 -2.88 18.19 -19.74
C ASP A 273 -2.36 18.89 -20.98
N GLN A 274 -3.22 19.35 -21.89
CA GLN A 274 -2.81 20.10 -23.08
C GLN A 274 -2.30 21.49 -22.73
N GLN A 275 -2.96 22.18 -21.79
CA GLN A 275 -2.49 23.47 -21.27
C GLN A 275 -1.18 23.31 -20.49
N MET A 276 -1.06 22.25 -19.69
CA MET A 276 0.18 21.92 -18.98
C MET A 276 1.31 21.53 -19.96
N ARG A 277 1.02 20.76 -21.02
CA ARG A 277 1.97 20.46 -22.10
C ARG A 277 2.47 21.72 -22.78
N GLN A 278 1.57 22.66 -23.09
CA GLN A 278 1.92 23.92 -23.75
C GLN A 278 2.69 24.87 -22.83
N ALA A 279 2.31 24.95 -21.55
CA ALA A 279 2.98 25.82 -20.60
C ALA A 279 4.32 25.26 -20.12
N TYR A 280 4.43 23.93 -19.94
CA TYR A 280 5.56 23.29 -19.27
C TYR A 280 6.38 22.34 -20.15
N GLY A 281 6.01 22.13 -21.42
CA GLY A 281 6.75 21.24 -22.33
C GLY A 281 6.78 19.77 -21.89
N ILE A 282 5.89 19.36 -20.98
CA ILE A 282 5.83 17.99 -20.43
C ILE A 282 4.81 17.19 -21.21
N ASP A 283 5.27 16.25 -22.06
CA ASP A 283 4.42 15.41 -22.91
C ASP A 283 3.50 14.44 -22.15
N SER A 284 3.71 14.20 -20.86
CA SER A 284 2.84 13.38 -20.02
C SER A 284 1.90 14.24 -19.18
N GLY A 285 0.68 13.77 -18.91
CA GLY A 285 -0.26 14.47 -18.03
C GLY A 285 0.30 14.79 -16.65
N ARG A 286 -0.46 15.51 -15.80
CA ARG A 286 0.05 16.11 -14.54
C ARG A 286 1.19 15.30 -13.88
N PRO A 287 2.38 15.89 -13.67
CA PRO A 287 3.59 15.18 -13.26
C PRO A 287 3.58 14.70 -11.81
N LEU A 288 2.43 14.78 -11.13
CA LEU A 288 2.27 14.52 -9.70
C LEU A 288 1.66 13.14 -9.45
N ALA A 289 2.23 12.42 -8.49
CA ALA A 289 1.69 11.20 -7.91
C ALA A 289 1.59 11.36 -6.39
N LEU A 290 0.49 10.87 -5.80
CA LEU A 290 0.27 10.90 -4.36
C LEU A 290 0.32 9.49 -3.80
N TYR A 291 1.20 9.26 -2.82
CA TYR A 291 1.23 8.02 -2.06
C TYR A 291 0.04 7.97 -1.11
N MET A 292 -0.92 7.09 -1.40
CA MET A 292 -2.24 7.08 -0.74
C MET A 292 -2.29 6.36 0.60
N ALA A 293 -1.16 5.94 1.17
CA ALA A 293 -1.11 5.40 2.52
C ALA A 293 -0.32 6.34 3.43
N PRO A 294 -0.84 6.73 4.61
CA PRO A 294 -0.07 7.54 5.54
C PRO A 294 1.18 6.79 6.01
N ILE A 295 2.34 7.43 5.97
CA ILE A 295 3.63 6.83 6.32
C ILE A 295 3.85 7.01 7.82
N ALA A 296 3.74 5.95 8.60
CA ALA A 296 3.93 6.01 10.05
C ALA A 296 5.11 5.18 10.57
N PHE A 297 5.68 4.33 9.71
CA PHE A 297 6.72 3.37 10.06
C PHE A 297 7.92 3.56 9.14
N PHE A 298 9.11 3.27 9.65
CA PHE A 298 10.31 3.39 8.84
C PHE A 298 10.37 2.25 7.81
N ASN A 299 10.12 1.02 8.25
CA ASN A 299 10.12 -0.17 7.40
C ASN A 299 8.89 -1.06 7.65
N ASN A 300 8.72 -2.07 6.80
CA ASN A 300 7.61 -3.02 6.90
C ASN A 300 7.68 -3.87 8.18
N GLY A 301 8.88 -4.18 8.67
CA GLY A 301 9.09 -4.93 9.92
C GLY A 301 8.53 -4.21 11.13
N GLU A 302 8.79 -2.90 11.26
CA GLU A 302 8.19 -2.06 12.31
C GLU A 302 6.66 -2.05 12.19
N ARG A 303 6.12 -1.82 10.99
CA ARG A 303 4.67 -1.84 10.74
C ARG A 303 4.01 -3.16 11.16
N GLN A 304 4.65 -4.29 10.85
CA GLN A 304 4.20 -5.63 11.25
C GLN A 304 4.27 -5.83 12.76
N GLY A 305 5.34 -5.35 13.41
CA GLY A 305 5.48 -5.37 14.87
C GLY A 305 4.33 -4.66 15.58
N TRP A 306 3.79 -3.60 14.98
CA TRP A 306 2.63 -2.86 15.48
C TRP A 306 1.27 -3.47 15.12
N TYR A 307 1.21 -4.57 14.38
CA TYR A 307 -0.05 -5.11 13.85
C TYR A 307 -1.02 -5.51 14.96
N GLN A 308 -0.59 -6.31 15.93
CA GLN A 308 -1.47 -6.73 17.04
C GLN A 308 -1.82 -5.55 17.95
N ASP A 309 -0.83 -4.71 18.28
CA ASP A 309 -0.98 -3.59 19.21
C ASP A 309 -1.92 -2.50 18.69
N SER A 310 -1.87 -2.23 17.39
CA SER A 310 -2.78 -1.30 16.72
C SER A 310 -4.18 -1.88 16.48
N GLY A 311 -4.47 -3.14 16.86
CA GLY A 311 -5.73 -3.79 16.49
C GLY A 311 -5.87 -4.01 15.00
N CYS A 312 -4.79 -4.45 14.36
CA CYS A 312 -4.68 -4.68 12.93
C CYS A 312 -4.77 -3.41 12.08
N GLN A 313 -4.77 -2.21 12.68
CA GLN A 313 -4.86 -0.95 11.94
C GLN A 313 -3.52 -0.52 11.31
N SER A 314 -2.38 -1.09 11.73
CA SER A 314 -1.08 -0.80 11.11
C SER A 314 -1.05 -1.15 9.61
N LYS A 315 -1.96 -2.00 9.12
CA LYS A 315 -2.15 -2.30 7.69
C LYS A 315 -2.66 -1.14 6.86
N LEU A 316 -3.26 -0.13 7.50
CA LEU A 316 -3.78 1.05 6.83
C LEU A 316 -2.67 2.07 6.56
N PHE A 317 -1.55 1.98 7.29
CA PHE A 317 -0.37 2.80 7.09
C PHE A 317 0.60 2.17 6.08
N GLY A 318 1.34 3.04 5.41
CA GLY A 318 2.55 2.69 4.69
C GLY A 318 3.79 2.79 5.58
N HIS A 319 4.92 2.51 4.97
CA HIS A 319 6.24 2.70 5.57
C HIS A 319 7.16 3.41 4.57
N LEU A 320 8.27 3.97 5.04
CA LEU A 320 9.15 4.80 4.23
C LEU A 320 9.71 4.03 3.03
N ASP A 321 10.18 2.79 3.21
CA ASP A 321 10.68 1.98 2.09
C ASP A 321 9.62 1.76 0.99
N GLY A 322 8.35 1.63 1.39
CA GLY A 322 7.23 1.44 0.47
C GLY A 322 6.88 2.72 -0.28
N PHE A 323 7.05 3.88 0.36
CA PHE A 323 6.94 5.18 -0.29
C PHE A 323 8.05 5.40 -1.31
N LEU A 324 9.30 5.07 -0.96
CA LEU A 324 10.45 5.20 -1.85
C LEU A 324 10.36 4.24 -3.05
N SER A 325 9.88 3.01 -2.83
CA SER A 325 9.60 2.07 -3.91
C SER A 325 8.51 2.59 -4.85
N PHE A 326 7.42 3.14 -4.30
CA PHE A 326 6.38 3.81 -5.08
C PHE A 326 6.94 4.99 -5.89
N ALA A 327 7.87 5.76 -5.32
CA ALA A 327 8.51 6.87 -6.02
C ALA A 327 9.34 6.38 -7.21
N ALA A 328 10.11 5.30 -7.04
CA ALA A 328 10.87 4.68 -8.13
C ALA A 328 9.95 4.25 -9.29
N ASP A 329 8.85 3.55 -8.97
CA ASP A 329 7.88 3.11 -9.98
C ASP A 329 7.22 4.30 -10.70
N ALA A 330 6.88 5.36 -9.96
CA ALA A 330 6.29 6.57 -10.51
C ALA A 330 7.26 7.27 -11.47
N PHE A 331 8.55 7.37 -11.13
CA PHE A 331 9.57 7.96 -12.00
C PHE A 331 9.88 7.09 -13.22
N ALA A 332 9.94 5.77 -13.06
CA ALA A 332 10.25 4.83 -14.14
C ALA A 332 9.16 4.74 -15.21
N THR A 333 7.90 4.95 -14.83
CA THR A 333 6.77 4.92 -15.78
C THR A 333 6.68 6.17 -16.67
N GLY A 334 7.65 7.08 -16.59
CA GLY A 334 7.88 8.18 -17.54
C GLY A 334 6.85 9.32 -17.49
N GLY A 335 5.74 9.14 -16.76
CA GLY A 335 4.65 10.11 -16.69
C GLY A 335 4.62 10.97 -15.43
N LYS A 336 5.34 10.58 -14.36
CA LYS A 336 5.33 11.27 -13.08
C LYS A 336 6.75 11.74 -12.76
N ARG A 337 6.90 13.02 -12.44
CA ARG A 337 8.17 13.64 -12.04
C ARG A 337 8.19 14.06 -10.58
N THR A 338 7.03 14.13 -9.94
CA THR A 338 6.90 14.53 -8.54
C THR A 338 6.04 13.52 -7.78
N VAL A 339 6.51 13.09 -6.63
CA VAL A 339 5.85 12.14 -5.75
C VAL A 339 5.67 12.79 -4.39
N LEU A 340 4.44 12.78 -3.89
CA LEU A 340 4.05 13.37 -2.62
C LEU A 340 3.68 12.29 -1.61
N GLY A 341 4.04 12.47 -0.35
CA GLY A 341 3.71 11.56 0.75
C GLY A 341 3.33 12.30 2.03
N LEU A 342 2.29 11.82 2.71
CA LEU A 342 1.94 12.25 4.06
C LEU A 342 2.60 11.33 5.09
N MET A 343 3.41 11.91 5.97
CA MET A 343 4.00 11.24 7.12
C MET A 343 3.20 11.54 8.38
N THR A 344 2.91 10.48 9.14
CA THR A 344 2.16 10.53 10.40
C THR A 344 2.78 9.63 11.47
N PRO A 345 4.08 9.77 11.81
CA PRO A 345 4.73 8.91 12.80
C PRO A 345 4.05 8.97 14.17
N PHE A 346 4.15 7.85 14.88
CA PHE A 346 3.85 7.75 16.30
C PHE A 346 5.13 7.99 17.09
N PHE A 347 5.12 8.98 17.99
CA PHE A 347 6.25 9.20 18.91
C PHE A 347 6.04 8.61 20.29
N ALA A 348 4.83 8.13 20.58
CA ALA A 348 4.54 7.35 21.77
C ALA A 348 5.09 5.92 21.62
N THR A 349 5.59 5.35 22.71
CA THR A 349 6.07 3.96 22.74
C THR A 349 4.93 2.96 22.56
N GLN A 350 5.22 1.71 22.18
CA GLN A 350 4.20 0.65 22.13
C GLN A 350 3.54 0.42 23.50
N GLN A 351 4.30 0.59 24.58
CA GLN A 351 3.77 0.47 25.94
C GLN A 351 2.78 1.59 26.26
N GLU A 352 3.10 2.82 25.89
CA GLU A 352 2.20 3.97 25.99
C GLU A 352 0.96 3.80 25.10
N ALA A 353 1.15 3.27 23.89
CA ALA A 353 0.06 2.95 22.96
C ALA A 353 -0.94 1.98 23.57
N ARG A 354 -0.45 0.92 24.23
CA ARG A 354 -1.28 -0.06 24.93
C ARG A 354 -2.00 0.56 26.13
N ALA A 355 -1.35 1.48 26.85
CA ALA A 355 -1.92 2.13 28.02
C ALA A 355 -2.99 3.18 27.68
N LEU A 356 -2.84 3.90 26.56
CA LEU A 356 -3.66 5.07 26.24
C LEU A 356 -5.06 4.76 25.68
N GLN A 357 -5.42 3.49 25.45
CA GLN A 357 -6.55 3.10 24.58
C GLN A 357 -6.39 3.66 23.15
N LYS A 358 -6.65 2.82 22.13
CA LYS A 358 -6.30 3.10 20.72
C LYS A 358 -6.78 4.45 20.17
N SER A 359 -7.83 5.04 20.74
CA SER A 359 -8.44 6.32 20.33
C SER A 359 -7.69 7.59 20.75
N HIS A 360 -6.62 7.49 21.55
CA HIS A 360 -5.93 8.66 22.13
C HIS A 360 -4.50 8.88 21.63
N MET A 361 -3.99 8.02 20.74
CA MET A 361 -2.66 8.20 20.19
C MET A 361 -2.62 9.36 19.20
N ARG A 362 -1.91 10.43 19.57
CA ARG A 362 -1.63 11.55 18.67
C ARG A 362 -0.50 11.16 17.72
N ARG A 363 -0.60 11.57 16.46
CA ARG A 363 0.46 11.44 15.46
C ARG A 363 0.92 12.81 15.03
N PHE A 364 2.20 12.92 14.73
CA PHE A 364 2.75 14.16 14.23
C PHE A 364 2.68 14.18 12.70
N GLY A 365 2.21 15.27 12.09
CA GLY A 365 2.16 15.41 10.64
C GLY A 365 3.45 16.00 10.05
N MET A 366 3.96 15.37 9.00
CA MET A 366 4.98 15.90 8.09
C MET A 366 4.54 15.57 6.66
N ALA A 367 5.04 16.29 5.66
CA ALA A 367 4.88 15.90 4.27
C ALA A 367 6.23 15.92 3.54
N VAL A 368 6.40 14.98 2.61
CA VAL A 368 7.58 14.89 1.75
C VAL A 368 7.18 15.02 0.29
N MET A 369 7.99 15.74 -0.45
CA MET A 369 7.96 15.79 -1.90
C MET A 369 9.30 15.30 -2.43
N LEU A 370 9.25 14.35 -3.35
CA LEU A 370 10.39 13.90 -4.14
C LEU A 370 10.15 14.30 -5.59
N ARG A 371 11.08 15.01 -6.22
CA ARG A 371 10.98 15.46 -7.60
C ARG A 371 12.21 14.98 -8.39
N ALA A 372 11.99 14.24 -9.45
CA ALA A 372 13.02 13.92 -10.44
C ALA A 372 13.31 15.17 -11.28
N VAL A 373 14.57 15.60 -11.29
CA VAL A 373 15.04 16.77 -12.04
C VAL A 373 16.28 16.39 -12.85
N GLU A 374 16.47 17.03 -14.00
CA GLU A 374 17.65 16.82 -14.84
C GLU A 374 18.56 18.05 -14.76
N ARG A 375 19.82 17.85 -14.38
CA ARG A 375 20.82 18.92 -14.31
C ARG A 375 22.08 18.50 -15.02
N GLN A 376 22.52 19.35 -15.96
CA GLN A 376 23.75 19.11 -16.73
C GLN A 376 23.76 17.71 -17.38
N GLY A 377 22.59 17.21 -17.82
CA GLY A 377 22.44 15.89 -18.43
C GLY A 377 22.44 14.71 -17.45
N VAL A 378 22.40 14.97 -16.14
CA VAL A 378 22.27 13.94 -15.10
C VAL A 378 20.90 14.05 -14.46
N THR A 379 20.16 12.95 -14.43
CA THR A 379 18.93 12.85 -13.65
C THR A 379 19.27 12.69 -12.17
N GLY A 380 18.76 13.59 -11.34
CA GLY A 380 18.86 13.48 -9.89
C GLY A 380 17.55 13.83 -9.21
N LEU A 381 17.65 14.04 -7.90
CA LEU A 381 16.51 14.18 -7.01
C LEU A 381 16.53 15.56 -6.33
N GLN A 382 15.42 16.25 -6.41
CA GLN A 382 15.10 17.38 -5.56
C GLN A 382 14.11 16.92 -4.50
N ALA A 383 14.44 17.14 -3.24
CA ALA A 383 13.61 16.71 -2.13
C ALA A 383 13.19 17.90 -1.27
N ALA A 384 11.91 17.95 -0.89
CA ALA A 384 11.37 18.98 -0.02
C ALA A 384 10.60 18.36 1.13
N PHE A 385 10.78 18.94 2.32
CA PHE A 385 10.19 18.46 3.56
C PHE A 385 9.36 19.56 4.21
N PHE A 386 8.04 19.37 4.20
CA PHE A 386 7.11 20.25 4.90
C PHE A 386 6.90 19.77 6.33
N CYS A 387 7.38 20.57 7.29
CA CYS A 387 7.27 20.27 8.71
C CYS A 387 6.72 21.49 9.47
N PRO A 388 5.45 21.46 9.91
CA PRO A 388 4.85 22.58 10.64
C PRO A 388 5.59 22.96 11.93
N TRP A 389 6.34 22.03 12.52
CA TRP A 389 7.15 22.27 13.72
C TRP A 389 8.12 23.45 13.56
N ASP A 390 8.70 23.60 12.37
CA ASP A 390 9.81 24.55 12.13
C ASP A 390 9.33 26.00 12.12
N LYS A 391 8.05 26.26 11.78
CA LYS A 391 7.50 27.62 11.59
C LYS A 391 6.29 27.95 12.46
N HIS A 392 5.67 26.97 13.13
CA HIS A 392 4.44 27.19 13.92
C HIS A 392 4.68 27.01 15.43
N PRO A 393 4.76 28.11 16.22
CA PRO A 393 5.04 28.06 17.66
C PRO A 393 4.04 27.23 18.47
N SER A 394 2.78 27.21 18.06
CA SER A 394 1.71 26.41 18.65
C SER A 394 1.93 24.90 18.49
N ILE A 395 2.34 24.46 17.30
CA ILE A 395 2.75 23.08 17.03
C ILE A 395 3.98 22.74 17.86
N LYS A 396 5.00 23.61 17.86
CA LYS A 396 6.23 23.43 18.64
C LYS A 396 5.94 23.28 20.13
N LYS A 397 5.09 24.13 20.70
CA LYS A 397 4.64 24.06 22.10
C LYS A 397 3.93 22.75 22.41
N THR A 398 3.09 22.28 21.50
CA THR A 398 2.22 21.11 21.67
C THR A 398 3.01 19.80 21.60
N TRP A 399 4.06 19.76 20.78
CA TRP A 399 4.89 18.57 20.55
C TRP A 399 6.25 18.63 21.26
N ARG A 400 6.50 19.65 22.10
CA ARG A 400 7.71 19.81 22.93
C ARG A 400 8.15 18.53 23.67
N PRO A 401 7.25 17.74 24.27
CA PRO A 401 7.66 16.49 24.92
C PRO A 401 8.30 15.45 23.98
N TYR A 402 8.10 15.60 22.67
CA TYR A 402 8.59 14.69 21.63
C TYR A 402 9.59 15.36 20.68
N GLU A 403 10.15 16.52 21.05
CA GLU A 403 11.08 17.29 20.20
C GLU A 403 12.21 16.42 19.65
N TRP A 404 12.87 15.65 20.50
CA TRP A 404 13.94 14.74 20.08
C TRP A 404 13.45 13.68 19.07
N ASN A 405 12.23 13.17 19.25
CA ASN A 405 11.67 12.16 18.34
C ASN A 405 11.29 12.76 16.99
N VAL A 406 10.84 14.03 16.97
CA VAL A 406 10.58 14.79 15.74
C VAL A 406 11.87 14.95 14.94
N LEU A 407 12.95 15.41 15.59
CA LEU A 407 14.26 15.62 14.95
C LEU A 407 14.84 14.30 14.45
N LEU A 408 14.92 13.29 15.32
CA LEU A 408 15.44 11.97 14.94
C LEU A 408 14.66 11.33 13.78
N TRP A 409 13.34 11.55 13.72
CA TRP A 409 12.54 11.07 12.60
C TRP A 409 12.87 11.82 11.30
N LYS A 410 13.02 13.15 11.35
CA LYS A 410 13.44 13.95 10.19
C LYS A 410 14.80 13.44 9.69
N GLU A 411 15.81 13.38 10.55
CA GLU A 411 17.16 12.88 10.20
C GLU A 411 17.10 11.50 9.54
N LYS A 412 16.36 10.55 10.14
CA LYS A 412 16.19 9.20 9.57
C LYS A 412 15.57 9.21 8.18
N VAL A 413 14.54 10.02 7.96
CA VAL A 413 13.88 10.12 6.65
C VAL A 413 14.83 10.73 5.62
N LEU A 414 15.53 11.80 5.97
CA LEU A 414 16.48 12.48 5.08
C LEU A 414 17.60 11.51 4.65
N GLY A 415 18.22 10.81 5.61
CA GLY A 415 19.27 9.83 5.32
C GLY A 415 18.77 8.62 4.53
N ALA A 416 17.53 8.17 4.74
CA ALA A 416 16.92 7.09 3.95
C ALA A 416 16.63 7.53 2.51
N VAL A 417 16.13 8.75 2.31
CA VAL A 417 15.92 9.33 0.97
C VAL A 417 17.24 9.42 0.23
N GLU A 418 18.30 9.95 0.85
CA GLU A 418 19.62 10.07 0.23
C GLU A 418 20.21 8.70 -0.15
N LYS A 419 20.19 7.74 0.78
CA LYS A 419 20.67 6.38 0.54
C LYS A 419 19.91 5.70 -0.60
N TRP A 420 18.59 5.85 -0.64
CA TRP A 420 17.75 5.30 -1.69
C TRP A 420 18.05 5.97 -3.04
N ALA A 421 18.13 7.30 -3.07
CA ALA A 421 18.40 8.10 -4.26
C ALA A 421 19.74 7.71 -4.89
N ALA A 422 20.79 7.57 -4.05
CA ALA A 422 22.09 7.06 -4.47
C ALA A 422 22.01 5.62 -5.03
N GLY A 423 21.24 4.73 -4.39
CA GLY A 423 21.00 3.36 -4.87
C GLY A 423 20.26 3.28 -6.21
N CYS A 424 19.43 4.28 -6.51
CA CYS A 424 18.73 4.42 -7.79
C CYS A 424 19.56 5.15 -8.86
N GLY A 425 20.79 5.58 -8.56
CA GLY A 425 21.61 6.39 -9.47
C GLY A 425 21.07 7.80 -9.70
N MET A 426 20.22 8.30 -8.80
CA MET A 426 19.64 9.64 -8.83
C MET A 426 20.17 10.44 -7.64
N PRO A 427 21.35 11.08 -7.70
CA PRO A 427 21.89 11.82 -6.57
C PRO A 427 20.93 12.93 -6.13
N VAL A 428 20.87 13.21 -4.83
CA VAL A 428 20.11 14.36 -4.32
C VAL A 428 20.84 15.64 -4.74
N HIS A 429 20.28 16.39 -5.67
CA HIS A 429 20.82 17.67 -6.12
C HIS A 429 20.52 18.79 -5.13
N GLU A 430 19.31 18.80 -4.60
CA GLU A 430 18.83 19.88 -3.75
C GLU A 430 17.87 19.40 -2.69
N GLY A 431 17.93 20.10 -1.58
CA GLY A 431 17.14 19.85 -0.39
C GLY A 431 16.46 21.11 0.11
N TYR A 432 15.18 20.99 0.44
CA TYR A 432 14.39 22.08 0.98
C TYR A 432 13.66 21.68 2.27
N MET A 433 13.62 22.59 3.25
CA MET A 433 12.84 22.44 4.47
C MET A 433 11.97 23.66 4.76
N GLY A 434 10.86 23.44 5.46
CA GLY A 434 9.94 24.49 5.86
C GLY A 434 8.66 24.43 5.04
N GLY A 435 8.36 25.49 4.29
CA GLY A 435 7.10 25.67 3.59
C GLY A 435 6.01 26.26 4.49
N SER A 436 4.97 26.79 3.87
CA SER A 436 3.83 27.38 4.61
C SER A 436 2.51 27.14 3.92
N THR A 437 1.46 27.03 4.72
CA THR A 437 0.08 27.13 4.26
C THR A 437 -0.41 28.56 4.54
N THR A 438 0.00 29.52 3.71
CA THR A 438 -0.29 30.98 3.86
C THR A 438 -1.78 31.36 3.99
N ALA A 439 -2.71 30.40 3.85
CA ALA A 439 -4.15 30.67 3.85
C ALA A 439 -4.98 29.79 4.80
N TRP A 440 -4.43 29.31 5.92
CA TRP A 440 -5.27 28.69 6.96
C TRP A 440 -5.34 29.58 8.20
N LYS A 441 -6.36 30.43 8.27
CA LYS A 441 -6.67 31.18 9.49
C LYS A 441 -7.59 30.31 10.35
N GLY A 442 -7.10 29.77 11.46
CA GLY A 442 -7.95 29.32 12.57
C GLY A 442 -7.65 27.96 13.20
N LYS A 443 -6.63 27.21 12.74
CA LYS A 443 -6.31 25.88 13.30
C LYS A 443 -4.82 25.55 13.30
N ASP A 444 -3.98 26.48 13.76
CA ASP A 444 -2.52 26.33 13.79
C ASP A 444 -2.04 25.34 14.87
N HIS A 445 -2.89 24.43 15.34
CA HIS A 445 -2.62 23.54 16.48
C HIS A 445 -2.46 22.06 16.10
N ASP A 446 -2.75 21.69 14.85
CA ASP A 446 -2.69 20.30 14.40
C ASP A 446 -1.76 20.11 13.19
N SER A 447 -0.64 19.41 13.39
CA SER A 447 0.36 19.22 12.34
C SER A 447 -0.10 18.29 11.22
N VAL A 448 -0.99 17.33 11.49
CA VAL A 448 -1.52 16.42 10.47
C VAL A 448 -2.52 17.16 9.57
N GLU A 449 -3.42 17.96 10.16
CA GLU A 449 -4.38 18.77 9.40
C GLU A 449 -3.65 19.76 8.48
N MET A 450 -2.59 20.41 8.97
CA MET A 450 -1.76 21.31 8.17
C MET A 450 -1.06 20.60 7.00
N CYS A 451 -0.44 19.44 7.25
CA CYS A 451 0.25 18.68 6.19
C CYS A 451 -0.74 18.11 5.16
N ALA A 452 -1.88 17.61 5.60
CA ALA A 452 -2.95 17.15 4.72
C ALA A 452 -3.49 18.30 3.87
N GLY A 453 -3.68 19.47 4.48
CA GLY A 453 -4.08 20.69 3.80
C GLY A 453 -3.06 21.16 2.75
N TRP A 454 -1.77 21.11 3.09
CA TRP A 454 -0.69 21.42 2.15
C TRP A 454 -0.69 20.46 0.95
N LEU A 455 -0.80 19.15 1.18
CA LEU A 455 -0.88 18.15 0.11
C LEU A 455 -2.09 18.33 -0.80
N TRP A 456 -3.26 18.62 -0.23
CA TRP A 456 -4.44 18.90 -1.03
C TRP A 456 -4.25 20.12 -1.93
N ARG A 457 -3.65 21.20 -1.42
CA ARG A 457 -3.33 22.38 -2.24
C ARG A 457 -2.28 22.09 -3.31
N ALA A 458 -1.25 21.32 -2.98
CA ALA A 458 -0.23 20.88 -3.94
C ALA A 458 -0.85 20.06 -5.08
N MET A 459 -1.89 19.28 -4.78
CA MET A 459 -2.65 18.52 -5.78
C MET A 459 -3.69 19.37 -6.51
N GLU A 460 -4.30 20.37 -5.88
CA GLU A 460 -5.31 21.22 -6.54
C GLU A 460 -4.68 22.30 -7.43
N LYS A 461 -3.75 23.07 -6.85
CA LYS A 461 -3.09 24.26 -7.41
C LYS A 461 -1.57 24.12 -7.22
N PRO A 462 -0.92 23.18 -7.92
CA PRO A 462 0.51 22.96 -7.79
C PRO A 462 1.31 24.24 -8.00
N GLU A 463 0.92 25.08 -8.97
CA GLU A 463 1.58 26.34 -9.32
C GLU A 463 1.59 27.40 -8.20
N LYS A 464 0.79 27.20 -7.14
CA LYS A 464 0.73 28.11 -5.98
C LYS A 464 1.32 27.53 -4.71
N THR A 465 1.67 26.26 -4.73
CA THR A 465 2.03 25.49 -3.53
C THR A 465 3.39 24.84 -3.67
N LEU A 466 3.74 24.49 -4.90
CA LEU A 466 5.01 23.94 -5.30
C LEU A 466 5.66 24.95 -6.26
N PRO A 467 6.98 25.12 -6.18
CA PRO A 467 7.71 25.92 -7.16
C PRO A 467 7.55 25.29 -8.54
N SER A 468 7.67 26.14 -9.56
CA SER A 468 7.43 25.79 -10.95
C SER A 468 8.30 24.62 -11.40
N PHE A 469 7.88 24.01 -12.51
CA PHE A 469 8.61 22.93 -13.15
C PHE A 469 9.65 23.43 -14.15
N LEU A 470 9.72 24.75 -14.41
CA LEU A 470 10.41 25.32 -15.56
C LEU A 470 11.59 26.21 -15.20
N GLU A 471 11.50 26.94 -14.09
CA GLU A 471 12.51 27.94 -13.74
C GLU A 471 13.29 27.43 -12.52
N GLU A 472 14.62 27.33 -12.67
CA GLU A 472 15.55 26.94 -11.60
C GLU A 472 15.81 28.09 -10.60
N ASP A 473 14.88 29.03 -10.48
CA ASP A 473 15.05 30.20 -9.65
C ASP A 473 14.71 29.86 -8.19
N ASN A 474 15.72 29.88 -7.32
CA ASN A 474 15.57 29.70 -5.87
C ASN A 474 14.48 30.61 -5.26
N TYR A 475 14.17 31.72 -5.94
CA TYR A 475 13.14 32.68 -5.56
C TYR A 475 11.76 32.05 -5.38
N GLU A 476 11.37 31.07 -6.22
CA GLU A 476 10.05 30.43 -6.11
C GLU A 476 9.92 29.52 -4.87
N TRP A 477 11.03 28.95 -4.40
CA TRP A 477 11.05 28.17 -3.17
C TRP A 477 10.84 29.06 -1.95
N GLU A 478 11.46 30.24 -1.94
CA GLU A 478 11.30 31.23 -0.88
C GLU A 478 9.87 31.80 -0.84
N GLU A 479 9.23 32.02 -1.99
CA GLU A 479 7.81 32.41 -2.05
C GLU A 479 6.88 31.33 -1.46
N CYS A 480 7.25 30.06 -1.64
CA CYS A 480 6.58 28.93 -1.00
C CYS A 480 7.00 28.74 0.47
N LEU A 481 7.89 29.61 1.00
CA LEU A 481 8.46 29.60 2.35
C LEU A 481 9.32 28.37 2.68
N PHE A 482 9.85 27.72 1.65
CA PHE A 482 10.88 26.70 1.78
C PHE A 482 12.27 27.31 1.76
N ASN A 483 13.14 26.85 2.66
CA ASN A 483 14.53 27.25 2.72
C ASN A 483 15.38 26.13 2.13
N LYS A 484 16.29 26.49 1.23
CA LYS A 484 17.28 25.55 0.71
C LYS A 484 18.23 25.15 1.84
N VAL A 485 18.58 23.89 1.89
CA VAL A 485 19.51 23.34 2.86
C VAL A 485 20.83 23.05 2.14
N GLU A 486 21.93 23.65 2.59
CA GLU A 486 23.26 23.51 1.94
C GLU A 486 23.77 22.07 1.94
N SER A 487 23.46 21.33 3.00
CA SER A 487 23.68 19.90 3.08
C SER A 487 22.45 19.24 3.65
N TRP A 488 21.82 18.38 2.84
CA TRP A 488 20.64 17.58 3.21
C TRP A 488 20.84 16.81 4.54
N MET A 489 22.09 16.53 4.93
CA MET A 489 22.48 15.87 6.17
C MET A 489 22.85 16.81 7.33
N ARG A 490 23.24 18.08 7.08
CA ARG A 490 23.62 19.05 8.15
C ARG A 490 22.50 20.00 8.55
N ALA A 491 21.29 19.80 8.02
CA ALA A 491 20.14 20.69 8.19
C ALA A 491 19.75 21.02 9.64
N GLU A 492 20.26 20.28 10.63
CA GLU A 492 19.91 20.41 12.05
C GLU A 492 20.98 21.13 12.90
N GLU A 493 22.20 21.33 12.40
CA GLU A 493 23.29 21.96 13.18
C GLU A 493 23.12 23.49 13.33
N GLU A 494 22.42 24.15 12.40
CA GLU A 494 22.35 25.62 12.34
C GLU A 494 21.23 26.26 13.19
N HIS A 495 20.32 25.48 13.79
CA HIS A 495 19.17 26.02 14.56
C HIS A 495 19.32 25.91 16.09
N GLY A 496 20.47 25.45 16.59
CA GLY A 496 20.78 25.34 18.02
C GLY A 496 21.57 26.51 18.61
N GLY A 497 21.85 27.55 17.83
CA GLY A 497 22.83 28.59 18.16
C GLY A 497 22.30 29.95 18.65
N ASP A 498 20.99 30.10 18.88
CA ASP A 498 20.50 31.30 19.58
C ASP A 498 20.71 31.08 21.09
N GLU A 499 21.92 31.43 21.53
CA GLU A 499 22.24 31.71 22.92
C GLU A 499 21.18 32.66 23.48
N MET A 500 20.43 32.17 24.47
CA MET A 500 19.67 33.07 25.34
C MET A 500 20.70 33.91 26.09
N ASP A 501 20.91 35.14 25.63
CA ASP A 501 21.39 36.23 26.46
C ASP A 501 20.44 36.33 27.66
N VAL A 502 20.82 35.64 28.73
CA VAL A 502 20.22 35.82 30.04
C VAL A 502 20.77 37.13 30.54
N ASP A 503 19.98 38.19 30.39
CA ASP A 503 20.14 39.44 31.12
C ASP A 503 20.34 39.11 32.61
N GLN A 504 21.59 39.20 33.07
CA GLN A 504 21.94 39.30 34.47
C GLN A 504 21.74 40.76 34.89
N ASP A 505 20.50 41.11 35.20
CA ASP A 505 20.20 42.18 36.15
C ASP A 505 19.78 41.55 37.49
N MET A 506 20.75 41.36 38.37
CA MET A 506 20.59 41.45 39.83
C MET A 506 21.90 41.85 40.51
#